data_AF-A0A6S7GVD3-F1
#
_entry.id   AF-A0A6S7GVD3-F1
#
_cell.length_a   1.000
_cell.length_b   1.000
_cell.length_c   1.000
_cell.angle_alpha   90.00
_cell.angle_beta   90.00
_cell.angle_gamma   90.00
#
_symmetry.space_group_name_H-M   'P 1'
#
loop_
_entity.id
_entity.type
_entity.pdbx_description
1 polymer ?
#
loop_
_entity_poly.entity_id
_entity_poly.type
_entity_poly.pdbx_seq_one_letter_code
_entity_poly.pdbx_strand_id
1 'polypeptide(L)'
;MPRDQRSVRDQFNKIMGNYKKKKSMEEKASGITPDPPTENEEILEEIIEMLESTPIKNPAVDSRNEEKKRKEALATREIAMTTWKKAAKHGEDEQVEDEEDSGDENLGEKPKPARKRKRSCTDPIQYLVQKTTNENELRKEELEIRRQELQLKAEQQKQQFQLQQLQLQQMMETQKNTQNLFVTVIEKLSK
;
A
#
# COMPACT_ATOMS: atom_id res chain seq x y z
N MET A 1 8.29 -1.85 -1.25
CA MET A 1 9.37 -1.08 -1.91
C MET A 1 10.58 -1.99 -2.06
N PRO A 2 11.34 -1.91 -3.16
CA PRO A 2 12.63 -2.59 -3.29
C PRO A 2 13.50 -2.33 -2.05
N ARG A 3 14.18 -3.35 -1.52
CA ARG A 3 14.96 -3.25 -0.26
C ARG A 3 15.95 -2.09 -0.27
N ASP A 4 16.54 -1.82 -1.43
CA ASP A 4 17.58 -0.81 -1.64
C ASP A 4 17.05 0.62 -1.44
N GLN A 5 15.84 0.90 -1.93
CA GLN A 5 15.20 2.21 -1.76
C GLN A 5 14.84 2.54 -0.30
N ARG A 6 14.59 1.51 0.52
CA ARG A 6 14.32 1.71 1.95
C ARG A 6 15.58 2.15 2.69
N SER A 7 16.70 1.49 2.41
CA SER A 7 18.00 1.81 3.01
C SER A 7 18.42 3.26 2.73
N VAL A 8 18.31 3.68 1.46
CA VAL A 8 18.64 5.06 1.04
C VAL A 8 17.77 6.09 1.77
N ARG A 9 16.47 5.84 1.90
CA ARG A 9 15.57 6.73 2.63
C ARG A 9 15.90 6.82 4.11
N ASP A 10 16.16 5.69 4.76
CA ASP A 10 16.49 5.63 6.17
C ASP A 10 17.81 6.38 6.46
N GLN A 11 18.80 6.22 5.57
CA GLN A 11 20.06 6.96 5.65
C GLN A 11 19.87 8.47 5.42
N PHE A 12 19.09 8.86 4.42
CA PHE A 12 18.76 10.26 4.17
C PHE A 12 18.07 10.89 5.38
N ASN A 13 17.06 10.22 5.95
CA ASN A 13 16.35 10.68 7.15
C ASN A 13 17.28 10.83 8.35
N LYS A 14 18.27 9.94 8.50
CA LYS A 14 19.29 10.03 9.55
C LYS A 14 20.17 11.28 9.37
N ILE A 15 20.66 11.51 8.15
CA ILE A 15 21.49 12.69 7.83
C ILE A 15 20.69 13.97 8.07
N MET A 16 19.47 14.04 7.55
CA MET A 16 18.56 15.16 7.71
C MET A 16 18.24 15.45 9.19
N GLY A 17 18.00 14.39 9.99
CA GLY A 17 17.74 14.51 11.41
C GLY A 17 18.96 15.01 12.19
N ASN A 18 20.17 14.59 11.83
CA ASN A 18 21.40 15.08 12.43
C ASN A 18 21.63 16.56 12.10
N TYR A 19 21.40 16.96 10.86
CA TYR A 19 21.52 18.35 10.42
C TYR A 19 20.57 19.28 11.21
N LYS A 20 19.28 18.94 11.27
CA LYS A 20 18.28 19.71 12.04
C LYS A 20 18.63 19.83 13.53
N LYS A 21 19.21 18.77 14.12
CA LYS A 21 19.69 18.81 15.50
C LYS A 21 20.88 19.74 15.67
N LYS A 22 21.87 19.68 14.76
CA LYS A 22 23.03 20.57 14.76
C LYS A 22 22.57 22.04 14.70
N LYS A 23 21.75 22.38 13.70
CA LYS A 23 21.16 23.73 13.54
C LYS A 23 20.42 24.20 14.79
N SER A 24 19.55 23.36 15.37
CA SER A 24 18.83 23.71 16.60
C SER A 24 19.75 23.89 17.82
N MET A 25 20.85 23.15 17.91
CA MET A 25 21.83 23.32 18.99
C MET A 25 22.61 24.63 18.82
N GLU A 26 23.03 24.94 17.59
CA GLU A 26 23.71 26.20 17.26
C GLU A 26 22.82 27.42 17.53
N GLU A 27 21.54 27.37 17.14
CA GLU A 27 20.56 28.42 17.45
C GLU A 27 20.34 28.62 18.97
N LYS A 28 20.41 27.54 19.76
CA LYS A 28 20.24 27.59 21.22
C LYS A 28 21.51 27.99 21.96
N ALA A 29 22.68 27.78 21.36
CA ALA A 29 23.96 28.15 21.93
C ALA A 29 24.13 29.67 21.86
N SER A 30 23.61 30.37 22.88
CA SER A 30 23.82 31.81 23.00
C SER A 30 25.29 32.12 23.29
N GLY A 31 25.86 33.07 22.54
CA GLY A 31 27.20 33.61 22.79
C GLY A 31 28.34 32.96 21.99
N ILE A 32 28.03 32.05 21.06
CA ILE A 32 29.00 31.47 20.12
C ILE A 32 28.52 31.78 18.70
N THR A 33 29.43 32.25 17.84
CA THR A 33 29.16 32.39 16.41
C THR A 33 29.20 31.01 15.77
N PRO A 34 28.12 30.54 15.12
CA PRO A 34 28.13 29.25 14.44
C PRO A 34 29.17 29.24 13.32
N ASP A 35 29.75 28.06 13.09
CA ASP A 35 30.67 27.84 11.98
C ASP A 35 29.94 28.03 10.65
N PRO A 36 30.64 28.48 9.58
CA PRO A 36 30.03 28.57 8.26
C PRO A 36 29.51 27.19 7.81
N PRO A 37 28.37 27.14 7.12
CA PRO A 37 27.79 25.89 6.65
C PRO A 37 28.76 25.19 5.69
N THR A 38 28.83 23.87 5.79
CA THR A 38 29.57 23.06 4.82
C THR A 38 28.77 22.95 3.52
N GLU A 39 29.41 22.73 2.37
CA GLU A 39 28.72 22.50 1.07
C GLU A 39 27.58 21.46 1.16
N ASN A 40 27.81 20.36 1.89
CA ASN A 40 26.78 19.34 2.13
C ASN A 40 25.58 19.88 2.93
N GLU A 41 25.80 20.81 3.84
CA GLU A 41 24.77 21.43 4.66
C GLU A 41 23.97 22.44 3.83
N GLU A 42 24.63 23.22 2.97
CA GLU A 42 23.96 24.09 2.00
C GLU A 42 23.03 23.29 1.08
N ILE A 43 23.50 22.15 0.54
CA ILE A 43 22.68 21.24 -0.26
C ILE A 43 21.50 20.68 0.55
N LEU A 44 21.70 20.36 1.83
CA LEU A 44 20.61 19.90 2.69
C LEU A 44 19.57 21.01 2.93
N GLU A 45 19.99 22.26 3.05
CA GLU A 45 19.09 23.41 3.14
C GLU A 45 18.29 23.60 1.86
N GLU A 46 18.93 23.55 0.69
CA GLU A 46 18.25 23.62 -0.60
C GLU A 46 17.20 22.50 -0.75
N ILE A 47 17.55 21.28 -0.35
CA ILE A 47 16.61 20.15 -0.35
C ILE A 47 15.43 20.40 0.59
N ILE A 48 15.65 20.97 1.78
CA ILE A 48 14.58 21.32 2.71
C ILE A 48 13.66 22.36 2.08
N GLU A 49 14.21 23.43 1.51
CA GLU A 49 13.46 24.50 0.86
C GLU A 49 12.63 23.97 -0.32
N MET A 50 13.21 23.08 -1.14
CA MET A 50 12.48 22.39 -2.20
C MET A 50 11.34 21.53 -1.66
N LEU A 51 11.56 20.79 -0.55
CA LEU A 51 10.52 19.95 0.06
C LEU A 51 9.38 20.76 0.70
N GLU A 52 9.68 21.94 1.24
CA GLU A 52 8.69 22.84 1.85
C GLU A 52 7.92 23.64 0.79
N SER A 53 8.60 24.08 -0.28
CA SER A 53 7.99 24.83 -1.38
C SER A 53 7.20 23.94 -2.34
N THR A 54 7.53 22.64 -2.43
CA THR A 54 6.71 21.70 -3.16
C THR A 54 5.49 21.32 -2.31
N PRO A 55 4.26 21.65 -2.73
CA PRO A 55 3.07 21.12 -2.07
C PRO A 55 3.05 19.62 -2.36
N ILE A 56 3.67 18.84 -1.47
CA ILE A 56 3.52 17.40 -1.49
C ILE A 56 2.02 17.17 -1.39
N LYS A 57 1.41 16.64 -2.45
CA LYS A 57 0.09 16.00 -2.38
C LYS A 57 0.25 14.78 -1.50
N ASN A 58 0.47 15.00 -0.21
CA ASN A 58 0.34 13.99 0.82
C ASN A 58 -1.11 13.55 0.71
N PRO A 59 -1.41 12.31 0.33
CA PRO A 59 -2.75 11.78 0.54
C PRO A 59 -2.93 11.79 2.05
N ALA A 60 -3.57 12.85 2.55
CA ALA A 60 -3.87 13.16 3.94
C ALA A 60 -3.21 12.20 4.93
N VAL A 61 -2.06 12.58 5.49
CA VAL A 61 -1.75 12.12 6.84
C VAL A 61 -2.75 12.84 7.74
N ASP A 62 -3.99 12.34 7.72
CA ASP A 62 -5.05 12.76 8.62
C ASP A 62 -4.51 12.49 10.02
N SER A 63 -4.06 13.52 10.73
CA SER A 63 -3.66 13.44 12.13
C SER A 63 -4.75 12.75 12.98
N ARG A 64 -6.02 12.90 12.54
CA ARG A 64 -7.19 12.20 13.09
C ARG A 64 -7.17 10.68 12.84
N ASN A 65 -6.64 10.21 11.71
CA ASN A 65 -6.43 8.78 11.44
C ASN A 65 -5.22 8.22 12.20
N GLU A 66 -4.18 9.01 12.44
CA GLU A 66 -3.06 8.58 13.28
C GLU A 66 -3.46 8.40 14.74
N GLU A 67 -4.24 9.33 15.30
CA GLU A 67 -4.73 9.21 16.68
C GLU A 67 -5.70 8.03 16.83
N LYS A 68 -6.56 7.78 15.83
CA LYS A 68 -7.41 6.58 15.78
C LYS A 68 -6.57 5.30 15.76
N LYS A 69 -5.58 5.20 14.86
CA LYS A 69 -4.67 4.05 14.79
C LYS A 69 -3.91 3.83 16.09
N ARG A 70 -3.47 4.92 16.75
CA ARG A 70 -2.78 4.85 18.05
C ARG A 70 -3.71 4.36 19.16
N LYS A 71 -4.96 4.85 19.23
CA LYS A 71 -5.96 4.38 20.21
C LYS A 71 -6.30 2.90 19.99
N GLU A 72 -6.46 2.49 18.74
CA GLU A 72 -6.72 1.10 18.37
C GLU A 72 -5.54 0.17 18.72
N ALA A 73 -4.30 0.62 18.49
CA ALA A 73 -3.09 -0.10 18.91
C ALA A 73 -2.96 -0.23 20.43
N LEU A 74 -3.36 0.79 21.20
CA LEU A 74 -3.37 0.72 22.67
C LEU A 74 -4.46 -0.20 23.19
N ALA A 75 -5.66 -0.15 22.62
CA ALA A 75 -6.78 -1.02 23.00
C ALA A 75 -6.47 -2.50 22.73
N THR A 76 -5.89 -2.80 21.56
CA THR A 76 -5.46 -4.17 21.23
C THR A 76 -4.35 -4.67 22.16
N ARG A 77 -3.38 -3.81 22.51
CA ARG A 77 -2.37 -4.14 23.53
C ARG A 77 -2.98 -4.42 24.90
N GLU A 78 -3.96 -3.63 25.33
CA GLU A 78 -4.63 -3.83 26.63
C GLU A 78 -5.43 -5.13 26.66
N ILE A 79 -6.15 -5.45 25.59
CA ILE A 79 -6.85 -6.74 25.43
C ILE A 79 -5.85 -7.91 25.45
N ALA A 80 -4.71 -7.79 24.77
CA ALA A 80 -3.66 -8.81 24.80
C ALA A 80 -3.04 -8.98 26.20
N MET A 81 -2.77 -7.89 26.91
CA MET A 81 -2.21 -7.94 28.27
C MET A 81 -3.21 -8.52 29.28
N THR A 82 -4.50 -8.22 29.13
CA THR A 82 -5.55 -8.74 30.02
C THR A 82 -5.86 -10.21 29.75
N THR A 83 -5.86 -10.64 28.49
CA THR A 83 -5.96 -12.07 28.13
C THR A 83 -4.74 -12.85 28.59
N TRP A 84 -3.53 -12.30 28.43
CA TRP A 84 -2.31 -12.94 28.92
C TRP A 84 -2.29 -13.04 30.45
N LYS A 85 -2.70 -12.00 31.18
CA LYS A 85 -2.87 -12.06 32.64
C LYS A 85 -3.90 -13.11 33.08
N LYS A 86 -5.01 -13.25 32.38
CA LYS A 86 -6.02 -14.29 32.66
C LYS A 86 -5.48 -15.69 32.38
N ALA A 87 -4.78 -15.88 31.27
CA ALA A 87 -4.15 -17.15 30.92
C ALA A 87 -3.03 -17.53 31.91
N ALA A 88 -2.25 -16.56 32.38
CA ALA A 88 -1.22 -16.77 33.40
C ALA A 88 -1.82 -17.20 34.75
N LYS A 89 -2.94 -16.59 35.17
CA LYS A 89 -3.67 -17.01 36.38
C LYS A 89 -4.23 -18.44 36.29
N HIS A 90 -4.64 -18.87 35.10
CA HIS A 90 -5.09 -20.26 34.88
C HIS A 90 -3.94 -21.28 34.76
N GLY A 91 -2.68 -20.83 34.71
CA GLY A 91 -1.50 -21.70 34.60
C GLY A 91 -0.79 -21.98 35.93
N GLU A 92 -1.05 -21.20 36.99
CA GLU A 92 -0.47 -21.42 38.32
C GLU A 92 -1.41 -22.19 39.27
N ASP A 93 -2.72 -22.15 39.06
CA ASP A 93 -3.71 -22.91 39.83
C ASP A 93 -4.30 -24.07 39.01
N GLU A 94 -3.45 -25.05 38.64
CA GLU A 94 -3.93 -26.41 38.38
C GLU A 94 -3.89 -27.21 39.68
N GLN A 95 -4.75 -26.80 40.63
CA GLN A 95 -5.27 -27.66 41.67
C GLN A 95 -6.56 -27.05 42.25
N VAL A 96 -7.68 -27.55 41.72
CA VAL A 96 -8.92 -27.84 42.45
C VAL A 96 -9.81 -26.64 42.83
N GLU A 97 -11.09 -26.82 42.46
CA GLU A 97 -12.31 -26.21 42.96
C GLU A 97 -12.79 -24.87 42.35
N ASP A 98 -13.94 -25.02 41.68
CA ASP A 98 -14.97 -24.01 41.50
C ASP A 98 -15.29 -23.36 42.87
N GLU A 99 -14.57 -22.33 43.27
CA GLU A 99 -14.89 -21.53 44.45
C GLU A 99 -15.07 -20.05 44.04
N GLU A 100 -16.30 -19.61 44.24
CA GLU A 100 -16.76 -18.23 44.17
C GLU A 100 -16.00 -17.38 45.21
N ASP A 101 -15.37 -16.26 44.83
CA ASP A 101 -14.86 -15.30 45.81
C ASP A 101 -15.77 -14.08 45.98
N SER A 102 -16.44 -14.13 47.13
CA SER A 102 -16.79 -13.04 48.06
C SER A 102 -17.91 -12.05 47.69
N GLY A 103 -19.01 -12.24 48.42
CA GLY A 103 -20.12 -11.32 48.62
C GLY A 103 -21.04 -11.82 49.73
N ASP A 104 -20.50 -11.80 50.95
CA ASP A 104 -21.14 -11.76 52.28
C ASP A 104 -22.67 -11.97 52.43
N GLU A 105 -23.00 -12.89 53.35
CA GLU A 105 -24.24 -13.12 54.11
C GLU A 105 -25.56 -13.56 53.43
N ASN A 106 -26.05 -14.69 53.96
CA ASN A 106 -27.45 -15.00 54.31
C ASN A 106 -28.31 -15.87 53.34
N LEU A 107 -28.47 -17.14 53.77
CA LEU A 107 -29.61 -18.06 53.65
C LEU A 107 -30.70 -17.78 52.58
N GLY A 108 -30.89 -18.74 51.66
CA GLY A 108 -32.15 -18.91 50.94
C GLY A 108 -32.02 -19.57 49.57
N GLU A 109 -32.19 -20.88 49.51
CA GLU A 109 -32.29 -21.68 48.29
C GLU A 109 -33.29 -21.08 47.27
N LYS A 110 -32.81 -20.71 46.08
CA LYS A 110 -33.58 -20.79 44.82
C LYS A 110 -32.62 -21.19 43.68
N PRO A 111 -32.98 -22.16 42.81
CA PRO A 111 -32.11 -22.56 41.71
C PRO A 111 -31.98 -21.40 40.70
N LYS A 112 -30.75 -20.96 40.43
CA LYS A 112 -30.45 -19.94 39.41
C LYS A 112 -30.97 -20.43 38.04
N PRO A 113 -31.69 -19.62 37.25
CA PRO A 113 -32.27 -20.08 35.98
C PRO A 113 -31.15 -20.46 35.00
N ALA A 114 -31.25 -21.67 34.44
CA ALA A 114 -30.34 -22.18 33.42
C ALA A 114 -30.12 -21.10 32.36
N ARG A 115 -28.86 -20.67 32.20
CA ARG A 115 -28.46 -19.65 31.22
C ARG A 115 -29.02 -20.07 29.87
N LYS A 116 -30.06 -19.37 29.40
CA LYS A 116 -30.62 -19.56 28.06
C LYS A 116 -29.45 -19.47 27.08
N ARG A 117 -29.07 -20.61 26.49
CA ARG A 117 -28.03 -20.70 25.46
C ARG A 117 -28.39 -19.65 24.41
N LYS A 118 -27.62 -18.57 24.35
CA LYS A 118 -27.87 -17.48 23.40
C LYS A 118 -27.90 -18.11 22.03
N ARG A 119 -29.02 -17.88 21.34
CA ARG A 119 -29.35 -18.45 20.03
C ARG A 119 -28.16 -18.29 19.08
N SER A 120 -27.90 -19.36 18.34
CA SER A 120 -26.96 -19.47 17.22
C SER A 120 -26.74 -18.12 16.51
N CYS A 121 -25.68 -17.42 16.91
CA CYS A 121 -25.11 -16.33 16.13
C CYS A 121 -24.13 -17.01 15.20
N THR A 122 -24.26 -16.81 13.90
CA THR A 122 -23.32 -17.28 12.87
C THR A 122 -21.90 -17.10 13.37
N ASP A 123 -21.15 -18.19 13.36
CA ASP A 123 -19.79 -18.25 13.90
C ASP A 123 -18.93 -17.17 13.21
N PRO A 124 -18.30 -16.26 13.97
CA PRO A 124 -17.38 -15.25 13.42
C PRO A 124 -16.31 -15.85 12.49
N ILE A 125 -15.91 -17.11 12.70
CA ILE A 125 -14.96 -17.82 11.85
C ILE A 125 -15.57 -18.08 10.46
N GLN A 126 -16.85 -18.47 10.38
CA GLN A 126 -17.53 -18.68 9.10
C GLN A 126 -17.65 -17.39 8.31
N TYR A 127 -17.89 -16.25 8.98
CA TYR A 127 -17.89 -14.95 8.31
C TYR A 127 -16.51 -14.60 7.73
N LEU A 128 -15.43 -14.86 8.46
CA LEU A 128 -14.07 -14.62 7.97
C LEU A 128 -13.75 -15.51 6.78
N VAL A 129 -14.11 -16.80 6.82
CA VAL A 129 -13.95 -17.71 5.69
C VAL A 129 -14.72 -17.20 4.47
N GLN A 130 -16.01 -16.88 4.63
CA GLN A 130 -16.84 -16.35 3.54
C GLN A 130 -16.28 -15.04 2.97
N LYS A 131 -15.76 -14.15 3.83
CA LYS A 131 -15.12 -12.92 3.38
C LYS A 131 -13.88 -13.21 2.53
N THR A 132 -13.02 -14.12 2.99
CA THR A 132 -11.80 -14.48 2.24
C THR A 132 -12.10 -15.19 0.92
N THR A 133 -13.15 -16.01 0.85
CA THR A 133 -13.56 -16.64 -0.41
C THR A 133 -14.06 -15.58 -1.39
N ASN A 134 -14.92 -14.68 -0.95
CA ASN A 134 -15.47 -13.61 -1.80
C ASN A 134 -14.37 -12.66 -2.31
N GLU A 135 -13.42 -12.26 -1.45
CA GLU A 135 -12.29 -11.41 -1.86
C GLU A 135 -11.37 -12.13 -2.87
N ASN A 136 -11.15 -13.43 -2.70
CA ASN A 136 -10.35 -14.21 -3.64
C ASN A 136 -11.06 -14.40 -4.99
N GLU A 137 -12.38 -14.59 -5.00
CA GLU A 137 -13.18 -14.67 -6.22
C GLU A 137 -13.13 -13.35 -6.99
N LEU A 138 -13.39 -12.23 -6.32
CA LEU A 138 -13.32 -10.90 -6.94
C LEU A 138 -11.93 -10.60 -7.54
N ARG A 139 -10.87 -10.98 -6.82
CA ARG A 139 -9.50 -10.84 -7.32
C ARG A 139 -9.22 -11.70 -8.56
N LYS A 140 -9.80 -12.90 -8.65
CA LYS A 140 -9.67 -13.75 -9.84
C LYS A 140 -10.41 -13.14 -11.03
N GLU A 141 -11.61 -12.61 -10.82
CA GLU A 141 -12.39 -11.92 -11.86
C GLU A 141 -11.66 -10.68 -12.38
N GLU A 142 -11.10 -9.85 -11.49
CA GLU A 142 -10.29 -8.69 -11.89
C GLU A 142 -9.06 -9.07 -12.74
N LEU A 143 -8.37 -10.16 -12.36
CA LEU A 143 -7.23 -10.66 -13.12
C LEU A 143 -7.64 -11.20 -14.50
N GLU A 144 -8.80 -11.85 -14.60
CA GLU A 144 -9.31 -12.36 -15.86
C GLU A 144 -9.73 -11.22 -16.80
N ILE A 145 -10.43 -10.21 -16.30
CA ILE A 145 -10.78 -9.00 -17.07
C ILE A 145 -9.51 -8.33 -17.58
N ARG A 146 -8.51 -8.14 -16.71
CA ARG A 146 -7.23 -7.53 -17.08
C ARG A 146 -6.50 -8.35 -18.15
N ARG A 147 -6.59 -9.67 -18.10
CA ARG A 147 -6.02 -10.56 -19.12
C ARG A 147 -6.73 -10.39 -20.46
N GLN A 148 -8.07 -10.33 -20.46
CA GLN A 148 -8.87 -10.11 -21.65
C GLN A 148 -8.60 -8.74 -22.30
N GLU A 149 -8.51 -7.67 -21.49
CA GLU A 149 -8.13 -6.34 -21.98
C GLU A 149 -6.77 -6.34 -22.67
N LEU A 150 -5.78 -7.04 -22.09
CA LEU A 150 -4.44 -7.14 -22.66
C LEU A 150 -4.44 -7.93 -23.98
N GLN A 151 -5.21 -9.02 -24.05
CA GLN A 151 -5.39 -9.80 -25.28
C GLN A 151 -6.06 -8.97 -26.38
N LEU A 152 -7.14 -8.26 -26.05
CA LEU A 152 -7.86 -7.42 -27.00
C LEU A 152 -6.98 -6.27 -27.50
N LYS A 153 -6.19 -5.65 -26.63
CA LYS A 153 -5.21 -4.64 -27.02
C LYS A 153 -4.11 -5.20 -27.92
N ALA A 154 -3.61 -6.41 -27.65
CA ALA A 154 -2.63 -7.08 -28.50
C ALA A 154 -3.22 -7.42 -29.88
N GLU A 155 -4.47 -7.86 -29.94
CA GLU A 155 -5.16 -8.14 -31.19
C GLU A 155 -5.40 -6.87 -32.02
N GLN A 156 -5.84 -5.77 -31.38
CA GLN A 156 -5.96 -4.46 -32.04
C GLN A 156 -4.62 -3.98 -32.60
N GLN A 157 -3.52 -4.11 -31.84
CA GLN A 157 -2.18 -3.76 -32.33
C GLN A 157 -1.77 -4.61 -33.53
N LYS A 158 -2.07 -5.92 -33.51
CA LYS A 158 -1.79 -6.82 -34.63
C LYS A 158 -2.59 -6.44 -35.87
N GLN A 159 -3.88 -6.10 -35.73
CA GLN A 159 -4.72 -5.64 -36.83
C GLN A 159 -4.22 -4.31 -37.42
N GLN A 160 -3.84 -3.35 -36.57
CA GLN A 160 -3.25 -2.08 -37.01
C GLN A 160 -1.95 -2.30 -37.79
N PHE A 161 -1.08 -3.19 -37.31
CA PHE A 161 0.16 -3.52 -37.99
C PHE A 161 -0.08 -4.20 -39.34
N GLN A 162 -1.06 -5.11 -39.43
CA GLN A 162 -1.45 -5.74 -40.70
C GLN A 162 -1.98 -4.71 -41.71
N LEU A 163 -2.84 -3.79 -41.27
CA LEU A 163 -3.35 -2.70 -42.12
C LEU A 163 -2.21 -1.80 -42.61
N GLN A 164 -1.26 -1.46 -41.75
CA GLN A 164 -0.09 -0.67 -42.13
C GLN A 164 0.78 -1.38 -43.17
N GLN A 165 1.01 -2.70 -43.02
CA GLN A 165 1.74 -3.47 -44.02
C GLN A 165 1.02 -3.52 -45.37
N LEU A 166 -0.30 -3.72 -45.36
CA LEU A 166 -1.09 -3.74 -46.58
C LEU A 166 -1.03 -2.37 -47.31
N GLN A 167 -1.12 -1.27 -46.56
CA GLN A 167 -0.99 0.07 -47.13
C GLN A 167 0.39 0.29 -47.76
N LEU A 168 1.46 -0.17 -47.11
CA LEU A 168 2.82 -0.06 -47.64
C LEU A 168 2.99 -0.88 -48.93
N GLN A 169 2.41 -2.09 -48.98
CA GLN A 169 2.45 -2.94 -50.16
C GLN A 169 1.73 -2.30 -51.35
N GLN A 170 0.54 -1.72 -51.11
CA GLN A 170 -0.21 -1.01 -52.14
C GLN A 170 0.53 0.23 -52.66
N MET A 171 1.24 0.96 -51.79
CA MET A 171 2.09 2.09 -52.21
C MET A 171 3.26 1.63 -53.09
N MET A 172 3.90 0.51 -52.75
CA MET A 172 4.98 -0.05 -53.57
C MET A 172 4.46 -0.49 -54.95
N GLU A 173 3.30 -1.15 -54.99
CA GLU A 173 2.70 -1.65 -56.24
C GLU A 173 2.28 -0.51 -57.17
N THR A 174 1.68 0.56 -56.63
CA THR A 174 1.37 1.77 -57.40
C THR A 174 2.62 2.48 -57.92
N GLN A 175 3.70 2.55 -57.12
CA GLN A 175 4.98 3.09 -57.56
C GLN A 175 5.60 2.24 -58.69
N LYS A 176 5.56 0.91 -58.58
CA LYS A 176 6.06 0.01 -59.63
C LYS A 176 5.24 0.14 -60.92
N ASN A 177 3.92 0.20 -60.80
CA ASN A 177 3.03 0.35 -61.96
C ASN A 177 3.24 1.69 -62.67
N THR A 178 3.43 2.78 -61.93
CA THR A 178 3.72 4.11 -62.53
C THR A 178 5.09 4.14 -63.23
N GLN A 179 6.13 3.54 -62.64
CA GLN A 179 7.43 3.41 -63.30
C GLN A 179 7.34 2.58 -64.59
N ASN A 180 6.65 1.44 -64.54
CA ASN A 180 6.43 0.62 -65.73
C ASN A 180 5.69 1.39 -66.82
N LEU A 181 4.64 2.15 -66.47
CA LEU A 181 3.88 2.96 -67.42
C LEU A 181 4.77 4.04 -68.07
N PHE A 182 5.63 4.69 -67.28
CA PHE A 182 6.61 5.66 -67.75
C PHE A 182 7.58 5.05 -68.76
N VAL A 183 8.18 3.90 -68.44
CA VAL A 183 9.09 3.18 -69.36
C VAL A 183 8.37 2.81 -70.65
N THR A 184 7.14 2.30 -70.58
CA THR A 184 6.35 1.91 -71.75
C THR A 184 6.03 3.12 -72.65
N VAL A 185 5.76 4.29 -72.07
CA VAL A 185 5.52 5.54 -72.83
C VAL A 185 6.80 6.03 -73.50
N ILE A 186 7.94 5.97 -72.80
CA ILE A 186 9.26 6.32 -73.36
C ILE A 186 9.61 5.40 -74.54
N GLU A 187 9.41 4.08 -74.40
CA GLU A 187 9.65 3.11 -75.47
C GLU A 187 8.75 3.37 -76.70
N LYS A 188 7.50 3.78 -76.50
CA LYS A 188 6.58 4.14 -77.59
C LYS A 188 6.93 5.46 -78.28
N LEU A 189 7.52 6.42 -77.57
CA LEU A 189 7.98 7.70 -78.12
C LEU A 189 9.35 7.58 -78.81
N SER A 190 10.12 6.53 -78.50
CA SER A 190 11.44 6.24 -79.06
C SER A 190 11.40 5.44 -80.38
N LYS A 191 10.21 5.09 -80.88
CA LYS A 191 9.99 4.46 -82.20
C LYS A 191 9.27 5.43 -83.12
#